data_AF-A0A7I7WGB4-F1
#
_entry.id   AF-A0A7I7WGB4-F1
#
_cell.length_a   1.000
_cell.length_b   1.000
_cell.length_c   1.000
_cell.angle_alpha   90.00
_cell.angle_beta   90.00
_cell.angle_gamma   90.00
#
_symmetry.space_group_name_H-M   'P 1'
#
loop_
_entity.id
_entity.type
_entity.pdbx_description
1 polymer ?
#
loop_
_entity_poly.entity_id
_entity_poly.type
_entity_poly.pdbx_seq_one_letter_code
_entity_poly.pdbx_strand_id
1 'polypeptide(L)'
;MKQIVGRDGGGIAVPVARAKDARRSNVHWLTPRTWRLWIDVGLRGHTPGEIPEVGWLGRLEDRNVAFVRTLTSSGLRRAEGGSLLVFEVPARQLDGGRYYSGRVAAGVTRSKKPRTFYVAADAVGEIEAYVASSRAWAVRRAQRQRLYQQLPEIRLVTEITRRVNPVVRWRNQAGVVGERKLNDLTVADRMLLYHDGSHGPEPLWLWLNECGLPFHVHSWDGVFATANRRCERVLTPSNRMGLDPHQVFAPYATPHSARHSFALYMLVVLNTLMDQKYGLSPEERRDFRQLYGDPWFMVQTLLGHASRETTVDRYLAPVADLQLRSMLAGASEPVPAPMPELDRTFARIAKESVGIQDVDMRMAPPSGGLR
;
A
#
# COMPACT_ATOMS: atom_id res chain seq x y z
N MET A 1 -5.85 -34.97 -16.15
CA MET A 1 -4.72 -34.53 -15.31
C MET A 1 -3.47 -34.53 -16.18
N LYS A 2 -2.62 -33.50 -16.10
CA LYS A 2 -1.31 -33.50 -16.76
C LYS A 2 -0.23 -33.47 -15.68
N GLN A 3 0.71 -34.42 -15.73
CA GLN A 3 1.91 -34.34 -14.90
C GLN A 3 2.80 -33.23 -15.47
N ILE A 4 3.14 -32.26 -14.63
CA ILE A 4 4.12 -31.24 -14.97
C ILE A 4 5.26 -31.40 -13.95
N VAL A 5 6.49 -31.45 -14.46
CA VAL A 5 7.69 -31.48 -13.63
C VAL A 5 7.83 -30.13 -12.96
N GLY A 6 7.68 -30.11 -11.63
CA GLY A 6 7.98 -28.94 -10.81
C GLY A 6 9.47 -28.60 -10.89
N ARG A 7 9.82 -27.39 -10.49
CA ARG A 7 11.21 -26.89 -10.54
C ARG A 7 12.21 -27.72 -9.72
N ASP A 8 11.70 -28.54 -8.80
CA ASP A 8 12.46 -29.44 -7.92
C ASP A 8 12.47 -30.90 -8.48
N GLY A 9 12.08 -31.11 -9.74
CA GLY A 9 12.04 -32.43 -10.38
C GLY A 9 10.86 -33.32 -9.99
N GLY A 10 10.08 -32.96 -8.97
CA GLY A 10 8.87 -33.68 -8.56
C GLY A 10 7.68 -33.43 -9.49
N GLY A 11 6.99 -34.50 -9.91
CA GLY A 11 5.80 -34.42 -10.76
C GLY A 11 4.58 -33.93 -9.98
N ILE A 12 4.02 -32.79 -10.37
CA ILE A 12 2.78 -32.24 -9.81
C ILE A 12 1.64 -32.53 -10.78
N ALA A 13 0.56 -33.15 -10.29
CA ALA A 13 -0.66 -33.38 -11.06
C ALA A 13 -1.56 -32.14 -10.99
N VAL A 14 -1.70 -31.43 -12.12
CA VAL A 14 -2.53 -30.21 -12.21
C VAL A 14 -3.82 -30.52 -13.01
N PRO A 15 -5.00 -30.05 -12.57
CA PRO A 15 -6.24 -30.12 -13.35
C PRO A 15 -6.10 -29.36 -14.68
N VAL A 16 -6.69 -29.91 -15.74
CA VAL A 16 -6.63 -29.32 -17.09
C VAL A 16 -7.69 -28.21 -17.18
N ALA A 17 -7.36 -27.03 -16.68
CA ALA A 17 -8.06 -25.79 -16.99
C ALA A 17 -7.05 -24.65 -17.01
N ARG A 18 -6.11 -24.72 -17.95
CA ARG A 18 -5.21 -23.60 -18.23
C ARG A 18 -6.01 -22.54 -18.96
N ALA A 19 -6.33 -21.43 -18.31
CA ALA A 19 -6.85 -20.25 -19.03
C ALA A 19 -5.80 -19.85 -20.08
N LYS A 20 -6.13 -20.04 -21.37
CA LYS A 20 -5.19 -19.88 -22.49
C LYS A 20 -4.80 -18.43 -22.77
N ASP A 21 -5.46 -17.44 -22.14
CA ASP A 21 -5.35 -16.03 -22.53
C ASP A 21 -4.98 -15.06 -21.40
N ALA A 22 -4.45 -15.54 -20.26
CA ALA A 22 -3.80 -14.64 -19.32
C ALA A 22 -2.49 -14.13 -19.93
N ARG A 23 -2.55 -13.02 -20.69
CA ARG A 23 -1.38 -12.20 -21.04
C ARG A 23 -0.49 -12.15 -19.80
N ARG A 24 0.82 -12.45 -19.93
CA ARG A 24 1.81 -12.30 -18.86
C ARG A 24 1.63 -10.91 -18.24
N SER A 25 0.85 -10.85 -17.16
CA SER A 25 0.55 -9.59 -16.53
C SER A 25 1.84 -9.25 -15.78
N ASN A 26 2.48 -8.13 -16.14
CA ASN A 26 3.68 -7.59 -15.47
C ASN A 26 3.30 -7.10 -14.06
N VAL A 27 2.71 -7.99 -13.27
CA VAL A 27 2.23 -7.69 -11.93
C VAL A 27 3.34 -8.10 -10.99
N HIS A 28 3.82 -7.11 -10.24
CA HIS A 28 4.86 -7.26 -9.24
C HIS A 28 4.21 -7.24 -7.85
N TRP A 29 4.08 -8.40 -7.22
CA TRP A 29 3.81 -8.51 -5.80
C TRP A 29 5.13 -8.63 -5.06
N LEU A 30 5.17 -8.09 -3.85
CA LEU A 30 6.22 -8.39 -2.89
C LEU A 30 5.53 -9.11 -1.72
N THR A 31 6.20 -10.06 -1.07
CA THR A 31 5.72 -10.62 0.20
C THR A 31 5.88 -9.58 1.32
N PRO A 32 5.22 -9.74 2.48
CA PRO A 32 5.28 -8.74 3.56
C PRO A 32 6.73 -8.49 4.00
N ARG A 33 7.51 -9.56 4.16
CA ARG A 33 8.96 -9.46 4.45
C ARG A 33 9.77 -8.75 3.38
N THR A 34 9.44 -8.93 2.09
CA THR A 34 10.11 -8.21 1.01
C THR A 34 9.77 -6.72 1.00
N TRP A 35 8.54 -6.33 1.36
CA TRP A 35 8.23 -4.91 1.58
C TRP A 35 8.96 -4.33 2.77
N ARG A 36 9.11 -5.07 3.87
CA ARG A 36 9.92 -4.63 5.02
C ARG A 36 11.35 -4.35 4.58
N LEU A 37 11.99 -5.30 3.92
CA LEU A 37 13.34 -5.13 3.37
C LEU A 37 13.44 -3.91 2.42
N TRP A 38 12.48 -3.75 1.49
CA TRP A 38 12.47 -2.63 0.56
C TRP A 38 12.31 -1.27 1.27
N ILE A 39 11.47 -1.20 2.31
CA ILE A 39 11.29 0.01 3.12
C ILE A 39 12.56 0.31 3.92
N ASP A 40 13.10 -0.69 4.60
CA ASP A 40 14.24 -0.52 5.51
C ASP A 40 15.49 -0.11 4.72
N VAL A 41 15.80 -0.81 3.62
CA VAL A 41 16.95 -0.47 2.78
C VAL A 41 16.69 0.77 1.94
N GLY A 42 15.55 0.81 1.23
CA GLY A 42 15.27 1.82 0.21
C GLY A 42 14.88 3.19 0.78
N LEU A 43 14.19 3.22 1.93
CA LEU A 43 13.69 4.45 2.54
C LEU A 43 14.35 4.80 3.87
N ARG A 44 14.65 3.81 4.73
CA ARG A 44 15.26 4.05 6.05
C ARG A 44 16.78 4.03 6.06
N GLY A 45 17.39 3.76 4.90
CA GLY A 45 18.84 3.80 4.78
C GLY A 45 19.55 2.62 5.41
N HIS A 46 18.87 1.51 5.68
CA HIS A 46 19.53 0.33 6.25
C HIS A 46 20.46 -0.34 5.23
N THR A 47 21.46 -1.01 5.75
CA THR A 47 22.36 -1.92 5.03
C THR A 47 21.74 -3.33 4.95
N PRO A 48 22.35 -4.30 4.22
CA PRO A 48 21.85 -5.66 4.18
C PRO A 48 21.84 -6.36 5.56
N GLY A 49 22.66 -5.88 6.51
CA GLY A 49 22.68 -6.37 7.89
C GLY A 49 21.61 -5.75 8.80
N GLU A 50 20.57 -5.13 8.22
CA GLU A 50 19.44 -4.50 8.93
C GLU A 50 19.81 -3.33 9.87
N ILE A 51 21.04 -2.82 9.77
CA ILE A 51 21.51 -1.64 10.52
C ILE A 51 21.49 -0.37 9.65
N PRO A 52 21.20 0.82 10.20
CA PRO A 52 21.30 2.09 9.48
C PRO A 52 22.71 2.32 8.89
N GLU A 53 22.80 2.74 7.63
CA GLU A 53 24.07 3.12 6.98
C GLU A 53 24.64 4.37 7.66
N VAL A 54 25.95 4.36 7.96
CA VAL A 54 26.64 5.50 8.58
C VAL A 54 26.52 6.73 7.67
N GLY A 55 26.11 7.87 8.26
CA GLY A 55 25.91 9.11 7.53
C GLY A 55 24.58 9.20 6.76
N TRP A 56 23.67 8.24 6.95
CA TRP A 56 22.31 8.34 6.41
C TRP A 56 21.56 9.52 7.03
N LEU A 57 21.16 10.48 6.20
CA LEU A 57 20.49 11.71 6.64
C LEU A 57 18.97 11.56 6.82
N GLY A 58 18.34 10.50 6.28
CA GLY A 58 16.91 10.25 6.47
C GLY A 58 15.98 11.38 6.00
N ARG A 59 16.34 12.12 4.94
CA ARG A 59 15.53 13.25 4.44
C ARG A 59 14.11 12.78 4.07
N LEU A 60 13.11 13.30 4.77
CA LEU A 60 11.69 12.97 4.60
C LEU A 60 11.39 11.46 4.76
N GLU A 61 12.23 10.75 5.51
CA GLU A 61 12.12 9.31 5.71
C GLU A 61 10.76 8.93 6.32
N ASP A 62 10.40 9.51 7.45
CA ASP A 62 9.14 9.29 8.17
C ASP A 62 7.91 9.50 7.25
N ARG A 63 7.90 10.59 6.47
CA ARG A 63 6.86 10.87 5.47
C ARG A 63 6.77 9.75 4.42
N ASN A 64 7.92 9.36 3.87
CA ASN A 64 7.97 8.36 2.80
C ASN A 64 7.55 6.98 3.32
N VAL A 65 8.01 6.60 4.51
CA VAL A 65 7.64 5.36 5.20
C VAL A 65 6.14 5.35 5.49
N ALA A 66 5.61 6.42 6.10
CA ALA A 66 4.18 6.56 6.40
C ALA A 66 3.32 6.41 5.14
N PHE A 67 3.71 7.04 4.03
CA PHE A 67 3.01 6.91 2.76
C PHE A 67 2.99 5.46 2.23
N VAL A 68 4.16 4.80 2.20
CA VAL A 68 4.25 3.42 1.67
C VAL A 68 3.53 2.42 2.58
N ARG A 69 3.63 2.58 3.91
CA ARG A 69 2.86 1.79 4.88
C ARG A 69 1.35 1.99 4.72
N THR A 70 0.92 3.21 4.43
CA THR A 70 -0.49 3.49 4.11
C THR A 70 -0.92 2.72 2.87
N LEU A 71 -0.17 2.79 1.76
CA LEU A 71 -0.56 2.11 0.51
C LEU A 71 -0.60 0.58 0.66
N THR A 72 0.42 0.02 1.30
CA THR A 72 0.57 -1.45 1.46
C THR A 72 -0.46 -2.05 2.41
N SER A 73 -0.94 -1.29 3.40
CA SER A 73 -1.94 -1.76 4.38
C SER A 73 -3.40 -1.46 4.02
N SER A 74 -3.64 -0.57 3.04
CA SER A 74 -5.00 -0.13 2.67
C SER A 74 -5.43 -0.46 1.25
N GLY A 75 -4.47 -0.82 0.39
CA GLY A 75 -4.71 -1.02 -1.03
C GLY A 75 -5.16 0.23 -1.76
N LEU A 76 -5.00 1.43 -1.19
CA LEU A 76 -5.30 2.68 -1.88
C LEU A 76 -4.48 2.82 -3.16
N ARG A 77 -5.07 3.44 -4.20
CA ARG A 77 -4.27 3.86 -5.37
C ARG A 77 -3.35 5.02 -4.98
N ARG A 78 -2.25 5.21 -5.70
CA ARG A 78 -1.32 6.35 -5.52
C ARG A 78 -2.05 7.69 -5.40
N ALA A 79 -3.02 7.95 -6.28
CA ALA A 79 -3.79 9.19 -6.24
C ALA A 79 -4.73 9.28 -5.03
N GLU A 80 -5.34 8.16 -4.63
CA GLU A 80 -6.24 8.11 -3.47
C GLU A 80 -5.44 8.35 -2.18
N GLY A 81 -4.40 7.55 -1.91
CA GLY A 81 -3.56 7.71 -0.72
C GLY A 81 -2.73 8.99 -0.74
N GLY A 82 -2.25 9.41 -1.91
CA GLY A 82 -1.43 10.61 -2.08
C GLY A 82 -2.20 11.91 -2.00
N SER A 83 -3.54 11.88 -1.92
CA SER A 83 -4.38 13.08 -1.82
C SER A 83 -5.26 13.15 -0.58
N LEU A 84 -4.92 12.33 0.42
CA LEU A 84 -5.53 12.40 1.74
C LEU A 84 -5.32 13.78 2.36
N LEU A 85 -6.38 14.29 2.98
CA LEU A 85 -6.32 15.45 3.86
C LEU A 85 -6.08 14.95 5.30
N VAL A 86 -5.51 15.80 6.16
CA VAL A 86 -5.14 15.43 7.54
C VAL A 86 -6.34 14.84 8.30
N PHE A 87 -7.53 15.42 8.15
CA PHE A 87 -8.74 14.97 8.84
C PHE A 87 -9.39 13.70 8.25
N GLU A 88 -8.95 13.21 7.10
CA GLU A 88 -9.47 11.99 6.49
C GLU A 88 -8.73 10.74 6.94
N VAL A 89 -7.56 10.92 7.57
CA VAL A 89 -6.84 9.84 8.24
C VAL A 89 -7.55 9.58 9.57
N PRO A 90 -7.99 8.34 9.84
CA PRO A 90 -8.57 8.02 11.14
C PRO A 90 -7.50 8.16 12.23
N ALA A 91 -7.88 8.63 13.40
CA ALA A 91 -7.00 8.65 14.57
C ALA A 91 -7.05 7.30 15.30
N ARG A 92 -5.92 6.87 15.85
CA ARG A 92 -5.89 5.68 16.72
C ARG A 92 -6.77 5.92 17.94
N GLN A 93 -7.58 4.92 18.27
CA GLN A 93 -8.44 4.94 19.45
C GLN A 93 -7.75 4.18 20.59
N LEU A 94 -8.06 4.55 21.84
CA LEU A 94 -7.47 3.93 23.03
C LEU A 94 -7.88 2.45 23.19
N ASP A 95 -8.94 2.02 22.49
CA ASP A 95 -9.44 0.64 22.48
C ASP A 95 -8.51 -0.36 21.76
N GLY A 96 -7.45 0.12 21.11
CA GLY A 96 -6.44 -0.74 20.50
C GLY A 96 -6.88 -1.42 19.21
N GLY A 97 -7.82 -0.82 18.46
CA GLY A 97 -8.24 -1.34 17.15
C GLY A 97 -7.07 -1.63 16.21
N ARG A 98 -7.07 -2.81 15.55
CA ARG A 98 -6.00 -3.24 14.62
C ARG A 98 -6.09 -2.59 13.24
N TYR A 99 -7.30 -2.24 12.84
CA TYR A 99 -7.59 -1.54 11.59
C TYR A 99 -8.58 -0.42 11.86
N TYR A 100 -8.38 0.69 11.17
CA TYR A 100 -9.28 1.83 11.21
C TYR A 100 -9.86 2.09 9.83
N SER A 101 -11.10 2.57 9.79
CA SER A 101 -11.76 2.93 8.53
C SER A 101 -11.64 4.42 8.25
N GLY A 102 -11.28 4.77 7.01
CA GLY A 102 -11.37 6.11 6.47
C GLY A 102 -12.25 6.15 5.21
N ARG A 103 -12.49 7.34 4.69
CA ARG A 103 -13.29 7.52 3.45
C ARG A 103 -12.50 8.30 2.41
N VAL A 104 -12.47 7.79 1.18
CA VAL A 104 -11.90 8.48 0.03
C VAL A 104 -13.00 9.17 -0.75
N ALA A 105 -12.78 10.45 -1.04
CA ALA A 105 -13.65 11.29 -1.86
C ALA A 105 -13.69 10.83 -3.33
N ALA A 106 -14.86 10.93 -3.98
CA ALA A 106 -15.04 10.54 -5.38
C ALA A 106 -14.09 11.25 -6.35
N GLY A 107 -13.80 12.53 -6.12
CA GLY A 107 -12.99 13.37 -7.00
C GLY A 107 -11.59 12.83 -7.25
N VAL A 108 -11.04 12.06 -6.30
CA VAL A 108 -9.69 11.48 -6.35
C VAL A 108 -9.67 10.00 -6.73
N THR A 109 -10.84 9.35 -6.85
CA THR A 109 -10.91 7.95 -7.31
C THR A 109 -11.00 7.86 -8.84
N ARG A 110 -10.51 6.74 -9.39
CA ARG A 110 -10.63 6.46 -10.83
C ARG A 110 -12.09 6.27 -11.26
N SER A 111 -12.91 5.69 -10.39
CA SER A 111 -14.32 5.38 -10.69
C SER A 111 -15.27 6.56 -10.46
N LYS A 112 -14.78 7.69 -9.92
CA LYS A 112 -15.61 8.83 -9.50
C LYS A 112 -16.72 8.44 -8.52
N LYS A 113 -16.46 7.42 -7.71
CA LYS A 113 -17.31 6.98 -6.59
C LYS A 113 -16.52 7.08 -5.29
N PRO A 114 -17.15 7.57 -4.20
CA PRO A 114 -16.51 7.54 -2.91
C PRO A 114 -16.43 6.10 -2.41
N ARG A 115 -15.43 5.78 -1.59
CA ARG A 115 -15.34 4.45 -0.97
C ARG A 115 -14.72 4.50 0.40
N THR A 116 -15.14 3.57 1.26
CA THR A 116 -14.45 3.30 2.51
C THR A 116 -13.16 2.53 2.21
N PHE A 117 -12.10 2.88 2.93
CA PHE A 117 -10.87 2.09 2.99
C PHE A 117 -10.58 1.74 4.44
N TYR A 118 -9.84 0.66 4.64
CA TYR A 118 -9.32 0.28 5.94
C TYR A 118 -7.81 0.44 5.91
N VAL A 119 -7.21 0.82 7.02
CA VAL A 119 -5.77 1.02 7.17
C VAL A 119 -5.33 0.43 8.49
N ALA A 120 -4.15 -0.20 8.51
CA ALA A 120 -3.64 -0.85 9.70
C ALA A 120 -3.20 0.20 10.76
N ALA A 121 -3.33 -0.16 12.03
CA ALA A 121 -3.04 0.73 13.16
C ALA A 121 -1.59 1.23 13.18
N ASP A 122 -0.64 0.39 12.77
CA ASP A 122 0.77 0.74 12.64
C ASP A 122 0.99 1.83 11.58
N ALA A 123 0.35 1.71 10.42
CA ALA A 123 0.40 2.72 9.37
C ALA A 123 -0.23 4.05 9.80
N VAL A 124 -1.32 4.02 10.58
CA VAL A 124 -1.88 5.24 11.19
C VAL A 124 -0.89 5.86 12.18
N GLY A 125 -0.24 5.03 13.01
CA GLY A 125 0.78 5.50 13.95
C GLY A 125 1.97 6.18 13.26
N GLU A 126 2.43 5.66 12.12
CA GLU A 126 3.47 6.28 11.29
C GLU A 126 3.01 7.64 10.72
N ILE A 127 1.75 7.76 10.31
CA ILE A 127 1.19 9.05 9.86
C ILE A 127 1.11 10.04 11.02
N GLU A 128 0.64 9.62 12.19
CA GLU A 128 0.57 10.47 13.38
C GLU A 128 1.97 10.96 13.79
N ALA A 129 2.97 10.08 13.77
CA ALA A 129 4.37 10.42 14.03
C ALA A 129 4.90 11.45 13.03
N TYR A 130 4.67 11.26 11.73
CA TYR A 130 5.03 12.21 10.69
C TYR A 130 4.33 13.58 10.87
N VAL A 131 3.01 13.57 11.14
CA VAL A 131 2.21 14.79 11.34
C VAL A 131 2.74 15.59 12.54
N ALA A 132 3.02 14.91 13.66
CA ALA A 132 3.51 15.54 14.88
C ALA A 132 4.98 16.01 14.82
N SER A 133 5.79 15.42 13.92
CA SER A 133 7.24 15.68 13.85
C SER A 133 7.64 16.49 12.60
N SER A 134 8.13 15.83 11.53
CA SER A 134 8.73 16.51 10.39
C SER A 134 7.74 17.38 9.61
N ARG A 135 6.47 16.98 9.52
CA ARG A 135 5.42 17.80 8.91
C ARG A 135 5.22 19.09 9.70
N ALA A 136 4.99 19.00 11.01
CA ALA A 136 4.82 20.15 11.88
C ALA A 136 6.05 21.07 11.88
N TRP A 137 7.26 20.52 11.74
CA TRP A 137 8.47 21.31 11.58
C TRP A 137 8.49 22.08 10.24
N ALA A 138 8.19 21.41 9.13
CA ALA A 138 8.14 22.02 7.80
C ALA A 138 7.09 23.12 7.71
N VAL A 139 5.90 22.89 8.27
CA VAL A 139 4.82 23.89 8.38
C VAL A 139 5.28 25.11 9.19
N ARG A 140 5.83 24.90 10.39
CA ARG A 140 6.31 26.02 11.23
C ARG A 140 7.41 26.81 10.55
N ARG A 141 8.31 26.15 9.81
CA ARG A 141 9.35 26.82 9.02
C ARG A 141 8.75 27.70 7.92
N ALA A 142 7.79 27.18 7.16
CA ALA A 142 7.09 27.92 6.11
C ALA A 142 6.28 29.12 6.67
N GLN A 143 5.60 28.92 7.81
CA GLN A 143 4.88 29.98 8.51
C GLN A 143 5.79 31.12 8.98
N ARG A 144 6.96 30.80 9.57
CA ARG A 144 7.96 31.83 9.96
C ARG A 144 8.44 32.66 8.77
N GLN A 145 8.50 32.05 7.59
CA GLN A 145 8.88 32.73 6.34
C GLN A 145 7.70 33.44 5.66
N ARG A 146 6.50 33.39 6.26
CA ARG A 146 5.23 33.88 5.70
C ARG A 146 4.93 33.32 4.30
N LEU A 147 5.41 32.11 4.02
CA LEU A 147 5.31 31.49 2.70
C LEU A 147 3.85 31.34 2.27
N TYR A 148 2.99 30.87 3.17
CA TYR A 148 1.59 30.58 2.85
C TYR A 148 0.77 31.85 2.60
N GLN A 149 1.08 32.94 3.29
CA GLN A 149 0.42 34.24 3.06
C GLN A 149 0.72 34.81 1.67
N GLN A 150 1.84 34.42 1.05
CA GLN A 150 2.22 34.86 -0.29
C GLN A 150 1.58 34.03 -1.41
N LEU A 151 0.87 32.95 -1.09
CA LEU A 151 0.23 32.09 -2.08
C LEU A 151 -1.19 32.61 -2.41
N PRO A 152 -1.43 33.20 -3.59
CA PRO A 152 -2.68 33.89 -3.89
C PRO A 152 -3.90 32.96 -3.97
N GLU A 153 -3.67 31.68 -4.30
CA GLU A 153 -4.74 30.72 -4.58
C GLU A 153 -5.22 29.92 -3.37
N ILE A 154 -4.63 30.13 -2.18
CA ILE A 154 -5.02 29.33 -1.00
C ILE A 154 -6.44 29.64 -0.56
N ARG A 155 -7.11 28.59 -0.09
CA ARG A 155 -8.49 28.59 0.39
C ARG A 155 -8.47 28.26 1.88
N LEU A 156 -8.71 29.26 2.72
CA LEU A 156 -8.81 29.07 4.16
C LEU A 156 -10.17 28.46 4.49
N VAL A 157 -10.17 27.18 4.83
CA VAL A 157 -11.35 26.40 5.21
C VAL A 157 -11.89 26.94 6.52
N THR A 158 -13.15 27.38 6.47
CA THR A 158 -13.88 27.92 7.61
C THR A 158 -14.78 26.87 8.25
N GLU A 159 -15.26 25.91 7.47
CA GLU A 159 -16.16 24.87 7.94
C GLU A 159 -16.06 23.61 7.08
N ILE A 160 -16.16 22.44 7.72
CA ILE A 160 -16.43 21.16 7.08
C ILE A 160 -17.68 20.57 7.71
N THR A 161 -18.75 20.45 6.94
CA THR A 161 -20.04 19.98 7.47
C THR A 161 -20.01 18.51 7.85
N ARG A 162 -20.63 18.15 8.98
CA ARG A 162 -20.72 16.75 9.47
C ARG A 162 -21.96 16.04 8.92
N ARG A 163 -22.04 15.86 7.60
CA ARG A 163 -23.16 15.21 6.90
C ARG A 163 -22.68 14.01 6.08
N VAL A 164 -23.60 13.17 5.61
CA VAL A 164 -23.30 12.00 4.73
C VAL A 164 -22.48 12.38 3.49
N ASN A 165 -22.74 13.59 2.96
CA ASN A 165 -21.96 14.25 1.92
C ASN A 165 -21.41 15.58 2.49
N PRO A 166 -20.20 15.58 3.08
CA PRO A 166 -19.59 16.78 3.64
C PRO A 166 -19.41 17.87 2.58
N VAL A 167 -19.60 19.12 3.00
CA VAL A 167 -19.31 20.32 2.21
C VAL A 167 -18.15 21.04 2.89
N VAL A 168 -17.15 21.40 2.10
CA VAL A 168 -16.03 22.24 2.52
C VAL A 168 -16.37 23.67 2.14
N ARG A 169 -16.37 24.56 3.13
CA ARG A 169 -16.53 26.00 2.95
C ARG A 169 -15.21 26.69 3.23
N TRP A 170 -14.89 27.69 2.44
CA TRP A 170 -13.64 28.42 2.57
C TRP A 170 -13.79 29.90 2.24
N ARG A 171 -12.78 30.67 2.61
CA ARG A 171 -12.56 32.05 2.19
C ARG A 171 -11.21 32.14 1.48
N ASN A 172 -11.16 32.80 0.33
CA ASN A 172 -9.89 33.10 -0.33
C ASN A 172 -9.23 34.38 0.24
N GLN A 173 -8.03 34.72 -0.23
CA GLN A 173 -7.33 35.92 0.25
C GLN A 173 -8.07 37.24 -0.04
N ALA A 174 -8.89 37.29 -1.10
CA ALA A 174 -9.72 38.44 -1.44
C ALA A 174 -11.01 38.54 -0.59
N GLY A 175 -11.21 37.65 0.38
CA GLY A 175 -12.40 37.62 1.23
C GLY A 175 -13.62 36.93 0.61
N VAL A 176 -13.52 36.45 -0.63
CA VAL A 176 -14.61 35.75 -1.32
C VAL A 176 -14.80 34.37 -0.69
N VAL A 177 -16.05 34.08 -0.34
CA VAL A 177 -16.47 32.80 0.21
C VAL A 177 -16.78 31.83 -0.93
N GLY A 178 -16.37 30.57 -0.78
CA GLY A 178 -16.72 29.49 -1.70
C GLY A 178 -17.09 28.22 -0.94
N GLU A 179 -17.83 27.35 -1.60
CA GLU A 179 -18.16 26.03 -1.08
C GLU A 179 -18.15 24.96 -2.16
N ARG A 180 -17.82 23.73 -1.78
CA ARG A 180 -17.89 22.55 -2.64
C ARG A 180 -18.03 21.28 -1.80
N LYS A 181 -18.75 20.29 -2.32
CA LYS A 181 -18.82 18.98 -1.68
C LYS A 181 -17.42 18.36 -1.63
N LEU A 182 -17.06 17.77 -0.50
CA LEU A 182 -15.76 17.08 -0.32
C LEU A 182 -15.53 16.02 -1.40
N ASN A 183 -16.62 15.32 -1.79
CA ASN A 183 -16.59 14.31 -2.83
C ASN A 183 -16.27 14.86 -4.23
N ASP A 184 -16.52 16.14 -4.49
CA ASP A 184 -16.31 16.76 -5.82
C ASP A 184 -14.95 17.45 -5.93
N LEU A 185 -14.21 17.56 -4.82
CA LEU A 185 -12.87 18.16 -4.81
C LEU A 185 -11.87 17.28 -5.56
N THR A 186 -11.25 17.86 -6.59
CA THR A 186 -10.15 17.24 -7.33
C THR A 186 -8.86 17.24 -6.52
N VAL A 187 -7.83 16.52 -6.97
CA VAL A 187 -6.49 16.57 -6.38
C VAL A 187 -5.98 18.02 -6.30
N ALA A 188 -6.15 18.80 -7.36
CA ALA A 188 -5.71 20.20 -7.41
C ALA A 188 -6.48 21.07 -6.41
N ASP A 189 -7.80 20.93 -6.32
CA ASP A 189 -8.61 21.70 -5.36
C ASP A 189 -8.16 21.45 -3.91
N ARG A 190 -7.81 20.19 -3.59
CA ARG A 190 -7.41 19.76 -2.24
C ARG A 190 -6.06 20.32 -1.81
N MET A 191 -5.13 20.48 -2.75
CA MET A 191 -3.82 21.09 -2.49
C MET A 191 -3.93 22.58 -2.13
N LEU A 192 -5.03 23.23 -2.52
CA LEU A 192 -5.30 24.64 -2.19
C LEU A 192 -5.99 24.82 -0.83
N LEU A 193 -6.36 23.74 -0.13
CA LEU A 193 -7.07 23.84 1.15
C LEU A 193 -6.10 24.01 2.31
N TYR A 194 -6.32 25.07 3.07
CA TYR A 194 -5.57 25.41 4.28
C TYR A 194 -6.58 25.62 5.42
N HIS A 195 -6.22 25.34 6.66
CA HIS A 195 -6.98 25.82 7.81
C HIS A 195 -6.22 26.97 8.48
N ASP A 196 -6.94 27.76 9.25
CA ASP A 196 -6.31 28.76 10.11
C ASP A 196 -5.74 28.05 11.34
N GLY A 197 -4.42 28.07 11.48
CA GLY A 197 -3.69 27.46 12.59
C GLY A 197 -3.22 28.52 13.58
N SER A 198 -2.76 28.09 14.76
CA SER A 198 -2.30 29.00 15.83
C SER A 198 -1.13 29.92 15.43
N HIS A 199 -0.38 29.55 14.38
CA HIS A 199 0.77 30.29 13.87
C HIS A 199 0.53 30.82 12.44
N GLY A 200 -0.73 30.90 12.03
CA GLY A 200 -1.18 31.27 10.68
C GLY A 200 -1.61 30.07 9.85
N PRO A 201 -1.81 30.26 8.53
CA PRO A 201 -2.33 29.21 7.65
C PRO A 201 -1.50 27.94 7.71
N GLU A 202 -2.18 26.79 7.65
CA GLU A 202 -1.56 25.47 7.59
C GLU A 202 -2.26 24.61 6.52
N PRO A 203 -1.52 23.91 5.64
CA PRO A 203 -2.15 23.06 4.63
C PRO A 203 -3.00 21.97 5.27
N LEU A 204 -4.19 21.73 4.74
CA LEU A 204 -4.97 20.52 5.07
C LEU A 204 -4.46 19.29 4.32
N TRP A 205 -3.63 19.49 3.30
CA TRP A 205 -2.94 18.44 2.58
C TRP A 205 -1.98 17.68 3.49
N LEU A 206 -2.07 16.35 3.51
CA LEU A 206 -1.29 15.52 4.44
C LEU A 206 0.20 15.52 4.09
N TRP A 207 0.53 15.27 2.82
CA TRP A 207 1.89 14.99 2.40
C TRP A 207 2.62 16.25 1.93
N LEU A 208 3.60 16.74 2.68
CA LEU A 208 4.32 17.97 2.35
C LEU A 208 5.72 17.67 1.80
N ASN A 209 6.25 18.59 1.00
CA ASN A 209 7.67 18.62 0.68
C ASN A 209 8.48 19.25 1.83
N GLU A 210 9.80 19.29 1.71
CA GLU A 210 10.69 19.84 2.75
C GLU A 210 10.46 21.33 3.04
N CYS A 211 9.87 22.06 2.09
CA CYS A 211 9.52 23.46 2.24
C CYS A 211 8.13 23.67 2.87
N GLY A 212 7.43 22.59 3.26
CA GLY A 212 6.09 22.67 3.83
C GLY A 212 4.98 22.91 2.80
N LEU A 213 5.26 22.79 1.50
CA LEU A 213 4.24 22.91 0.44
C LEU A 213 3.63 21.54 0.12
N PRO A 214 2.36 21.49 -0.34
CA PRO A 214 1.73 20.25 -0.80
C PRO A 214 2.59 19.45 -1.78
N PHE A 215 2.91 18.20 -1.44
CA PHE A 215 3.66 17.28 -2.29
C PHE A 215 2.76 16.67 -3.36
N HIS A 216 3.14 16.82 -4.64
CA HIS A 216 2.33 16.35 -5.75
C HIS A 216 2.25 14.81 -5.80
N VAL A 217 1.06 14.30 -6.09
CA VAL A 217 0.77 12.85 -6.22
C VAL A 217 1.72 12.12 -7.18
N HIS A 218 2.09 12.76 -8.30
CA HIS A 218 2.96 12.13 -9.30
C HIS A 218 4.41 12.02 -8.82
N SER A 219 4.85 12.88 -7.90
CA SER A 219 6.21 12.89 -7.36
C SER A 219 6.53 11.64 -6.53
N TRP A 220 5.52 10.88 -6.08
CA TRP A 220 5.72 9.59 -5.44
C TRP A 220 6.44 8.58 -6.33
N ASP A 221 6.31 8.67 -7.66
CA ASP A 221 7.06 7.79 -8.58
C ASP A 221 8.57 8.00 -8.44
N GLY A 222 9.00 9.25 -8.22
CA GLY A 222 10.40 9.59 -7.97
C GLY A 222 10.92 9.03 -6.63
N VAL A 223 10.08 9.00 -5.59
CA VAL A 223 10.41 8.39 -4.29
C VAL A 223 10.63 6.89 -4.45
N PHE A 224 9.71 6.19 -5.12
CA PHE A 224 9.84 4.76 -5.40
C PHE A 224 11.05 4.46 -6.29
N ALA A 225 11.29 5.25 -7.35
CA ALA A 225 12.44 5.07 -8.21
C ALA A 225 13.76 5.24 -7.46
N THR A 226 13.83 6.21 -6.53
CA THR A 226 15.03 6.44 -5.70
C THR A 226 15.26 5.28 -4.73
N ALA A 227 14.20 4.80 -4.08
CA ALA A 227 14.27 3.65 -3.19
C ALA A 227 14.66 2.36 -3.95
N ASN A 228 14.09 2.12 -5.14
CA ASN A 228 14.47 0.99 -6.00
C ASN A 228 15.96 1.02 -6.37
N ARG A 229 16.47 2.16 -6.84
CA ARG A 229 17.90 2.32 -7.16
C ARG A 229 18.78 2.06 -5.94
N ARG A 230 18.33 2.47 -4.75
CA ARG A 230 19.07 2.23 -3.51
C ARG A 230 19.07 0.74 -3.15
N CYS A 231 17.90 0.07 -3.19
CA CYS A 231 17.81 -1.37 -2.98
C CYS A 231 18.72 -2.12 -3.94
N GLU A 232 18.71 -1.76 -5.23
CA GLU A 232 19.60 -2.34 -6.24
C GLU A 232 21.08 -2.13 -5.88
N ARG A 233 21.49 -0.90 -5.57
CA ARG A 233 22.87 -0.59 -5.18
C ARG A 233 23.34 -1.34 -3.93
N VAL A 234 22.48 -1.46 -2.91
CA VAL A 234 22.85 -1.95 -1.58
C VAL A 234 22.77 -3.48 -1.49
N LEU A 235 21.79 -4.10 -2.16
CA LEU A 235 21.52 -5.54 -2.04
C LEU A 235 22.14 -6.35 -3.19
N THR A 236 22.45 -5.74 -4.33
CA THR A 236 23.13 -6.45 -5.41
C THR A 236 24.58 -6.71 -5.04
N PRO A 237 25.05 -7.97 -5.08
CA PRO A 237 26.46 -8.28 -4.85
C PRO A 237 27.37 -7.48 -5.79
N SER A 238 28.50 -6.98 -5.29
CA SER A 238 29.39 -6.09 -6.06
C SER A 238 29.92 -6.73 -7.35
N ASN A 239 30.10 -8.05 -7.36
CA ASN A 239 30.51 -8.84 -8.54
C ASN A 239 29.38 -9.09 -9.55
N ARG A 240 28.16 -8.64 -9.25
CA ARG A 240 26.94 -8.83 -10.06
C ARG A 240 26.31 -7.50 -10.49
N MET A 241 26.81 -6.35 -10.00
CA MET A 241 26.34 -5.04 -10.46
C MET A 241 26.60 -4.88 -11.96
N GLY A 242 25.53 -4.59 -12.72
CA GLY A 242 25.60 -4.41 -14.18
C GLY A 242 25.55 -5.69 -15.02
N LEU A 243 25.42 -6.87 -14.39
CA LEU A 243 25.25 -8.15 -15.10
C LEU A 243 23.77 -8.54 -15.20
N ASP A 244 23.38 -9.10 -16.36
CA ASP A 244 22.06 -9.65 -16.73
C ASP A 244 20.83 -8.92 -16.12
N PRO A 245 20.15 -8.03 -16.89
CA PRO A 245 18.99 -7.28 -16.41
C PRO A 245 17.78 -8.15 -16.06
N HIS A 246 17.83 -9.46 -16.33
CA HIS A 246 16.77 -10.40 -15.99
C HIS A 246 16.98 -11.11 -14.63
N GLN A 247 18.13 -10.93 -13.98
CA GLN A 247 18.36 -11.42 -12.61
C GLN A 247 17.99 -10.34 -11.60
N VAL A 248 17.02 -10.65 -10.74
CA VAL A 248 16.56 -9.75 -9.68
C VAL A 248 17.42 -10.01 -8.45
N PHE A 249 18.26 -9.07 -8.04
CA PHE A 249 19.06 -9.16 -6.81
C PHE A 249 18.51 -8.29 -5.67
N ALA A 250 17.56 -7.42 -5.99
CA ALA A 250 16.96 -6.48 -5.07
C ALA A 250 15.45 -6.40 -5.32
N PRO A 251 14.64 -6.14 -4.29
CA PRO A 251 13.21 -5.95 -4.47
C PRO A 251 12.93 -4.70 -5.31
N TYR A 252 11.95 -4.81 -6.21
CA TYR A 252 11.51 -3.71 -7.06
C TYR A 252 10.05 -3.41 -6.82
N ALA A 253 9.74 -2.18 -6.40
CA ALA A 253 8.39 -1.77 -6.07
C ALA A 253 7.92 -0.55 -6.87
N THR A 254 6.63 -0.50 -7.15
CA THR A 254 5.93 0.70 -7.62
C THR A 254 4.76 1.00 -6.68
N PRO A 255 4.16 2.20 -6.74
CA PRO A 255 2.92 2.46 -6.02
C PRO A 255 1.80 1.46 -6.37
N HIS A 256 1.80 0.90 -7.59
CA HIS A 256 0.83 -0.12 -7.99
C HIS A 256 1.13 -1.49 -7.36
N SER A 257 2.41 -1.84 -7.21
CA SER A 257 2.85 -3.06 -6.53
C SER A 257 2.30 -3.16 -5.10
N ALA A 258 2.18 -2.03 -4.39
CA ALA A 258 1.60 -1.99 -3.04
C ALA A 258 0.14 -2.46 -3.03
N ARG A 259 -0.65 -2.01 -4.02
CA ARG A 259 -2.04 -2.40 -4.17
C ARG A 259 -2.21 -3.86 -4.60
N HIS A 260 -1.32 -4.36 -5.47
CA HIS A 260 -1.29 -5.79 -5.82
C HIS A 260 -0.98 -6.66 -4.62
N SER A 261 0.06 -6.29 -3.87
CA SER A 261 0.48 -6.96 -2.64
C SER A 261 -0.66 -7.00 -1.63
N PHE A 262 -1.31 -5.86 -1.37
CA PHE A 262 -2.49 -5.78 -0.50
C PHE A 262 -3.62 -6.73 -0.92
N ALA A 263 -3.94 -6.80 -2.21
CA ALA A 263 -4.99 -7.69 -2.72
C ALA A 263 -4.70 -9.15 -2.37
N LEU A 264 -3.46 -9.59 -2.59
CA LEU A 264 -3.01 -10.93 -2.25
C LEU A 264 -3.04 -11.17 -0.73
N TYR A 265 -2.60 -10.18 0.05
CA TYR A 265 -2.57 -10.28 1.50
C TYR A 265 -3.95 -10.48 2.09
N MET A 266 -4.90 -9.64 1.67
CA MET A 266 -6.27 -9.74 2.12
C MET A 266 -6.93 -11.03 1.65
N LEU A 267 -6.61 -11.52 0.44
CA LEU A 267 -7.11 -12.82 -0.01
C LEU A 267 -6.63 -13.95 0.91
N VAL A 268 -5.34 -13.97 1.24
CA VAL A 268 -4.75 -14.98 2.14
C VAL A 268 -5.35 -14.89 3.53
N VAL A 269 -5.42 -13.68 4.10
CA VAL A 269 -6.00 -13.45 5.43
C VAL A 269 -7.46 -13.86 5.48
N LEU A 270 -8.28 -13.46 4.49
CA LEU A 270 -9.70 -13.77 4.47
C LEU A 270 -9.96 -15.26 4.28
N ASN A 271 -9.18 -15.97 3.44
CA ASN A 271 -9.28 -17.43 3.34
C ASN A 271 -8.88 -18.09 4.67
N THR A 272 -7.79 -17.64 5.30
CA THR A 272 -7.34 -18.19 6.58
C THR A 272 -8.37 -17.97 7.68
N LEU A 273 -8.96 -16.77 7.77
CA LEU A 273 -10.02 -16.48 8.74
C LEU A 273 -11.28 -17.30 8.47
N MET A 274 -11.65 -17.54 7.21
CA MET A 274 -12.78 -18.41 6.89
C MET A 274 -12.52 -19.88 7.22
N ASP A 275 -11.27 -20.34 7.11
CA ASP A 275 -10.89 -21.71 7.41
C ASP A 275 -10.71 -21.94 8.93
N GLN A 276 -10.10 -20.99 9.64
CA GLN A 276 -9.74 -21.09 11.07
C GLN A 276 -10.82 -20.59 12.03
N LYS A 277 -11.50 -19.46 11.74
CA LYS A 277 -12.27 -18.74 12.79
C LYS A 277 -13.57 -19.42 13.20
N TYR A 278 -14.08 -20.34 12.39
CA TYR A 278 -15.42 -20.87 12.63
C TYR A 278 -15.52 -22.39 12.71
N GLY A 279 -14.45 -23.16 12.47
CA GLY A 279 -14.53 -24.63 12.48
C GLY A 279 -15.66 -25.21 11.61
N LEU A 280 -16.12 -24.43 10.62
CA LEU A 280 -17.41 -24.66 9.96
C LEU A 280 -17.41 -26.01 9.28
N SER A 281 -18.54 -26.68 9.32
CA SER A 281 -18.82 -27.78 8.40
C SER A 281 -18.78 -27.26 6.94
N PRO A 282 -18.63 -28.15 5.95
CA PRO A 282 -18.75 -27.77 4.54
C PRO A 282 -20.06 -27.04 4.19
N GLU A 283 -21.13 -27.29 4.95
CA GLU A 283 -22.46 -26.66 4.80
C GLU A 283 -22.47 -25.24 5.34
N GLU A 284 -22.03 -25.02 6.57
CA GLU A 284 -22.00 -23.69 7.17
C GLU A 284 -21.02 -22.75 6.41
N ARG A 285 -19.98 -23.30 5.77
CA ARG A 285 -19.12 -22.55 4.83
C ARG A 285 -19.81 -22.16 3.53
N ARG A 286 -20.80 -22.93 3.05
CA ARG A 286 -21.62 -22.55 1.89
C ARG A 286 -22.58 -21.44 2.28
N ASP A 287 -23.19 -21.55 3.45
CA ASP A 287 -24.14 -20.56 3.96
C ASP A 287 -23.44 -19.23 4.27
N PHE A 288 -22.26 -19.26 4.92
CA PHE A 288 -21.44 -18.07 5.13
C PHE A 288 -21.06 -17.39 3.80
N ARG A 289 -20.73 -18.16 2.77
CA ARG A 289 -20.44 -17.62 1.42
C ARG A 289 -21.68 -17.01 0.75
N GLN A 290 -22.88 -17.54 1.01
CA GLN A 290 -24.12 -16.95 0.52
C GLN A 290 -24.46 -15.64 1.27
N LEU A 291 -24.19 -15.58 2.57
CA LEU A 291 -24.52 -14.43 3.42
C LEU A 291 -23.54 -13.26 3.30
N TYR A 292 -22.23 -13.53 3.34
CA TYR A 292 -21.20 -12.49 3.42
C TYR A 292 -20.35 -12.37 2.14
N GLY A 293 -20.57 -13.26 1.17
CA GLY A 293 -19.78 -13.35 -0.06
C GLY A 293 -18.53 -14.21 0.11
N ASP A 294 -17.86 -14.50 -1.01
CA ASP A 294 -16.57 -15.20 -0.99
C ASP A 294 -15.40 -14.21 -0.74
N PRO A 295 -14.21 -14.69 -0.31
CA PRO A 295 -13.04 -13.84 -0.10
C PRO A 295 -12.67 -12.97 -1.30
N TRP A 296 -12.95 -13.43 -2.52
CA TRP A 296 -12.65 -12.69 -3.74
C TRP A 296 -13.55 -11.46 -3.89
N PHE A 297 -14.83 -11.60 -3.59
CA PHE A 297 -15.79 -10.51 -3.55
C PHE A 297 -15.44 -9.47 -2.46
N MET A 298 -15.02 -9.95 -1.29
CA MET A 298 -14.54 -9.08 -0.21
C MET A 298 -13.29 -8.28 -0.64
N VAL A 299 -12.30 -8.93 -1.27
CA VAL A 299 -11.11 -8.23 -1.81
C VAL A 299 -11.49 -7.25 -2.92
N GLN A 300 -12.39 -7.61 -3.84
CA GLN A 300 -12.91 -6.71 -4.86
C GLN A 300 -13.51 -5.44 -4.23
N THR A 301 -14.28 -5.60 -3.16
CA THR A 301 -14.90 -4.51 -2.40
C THR A 301 -13.85 -3.64 -1.72
N LEU A 302 -12.86 -4.24 -1.05
CA LEU A 302 -11.73 -3.53 -0.43
C LEU A 302 -10.90 -2.73 -1.44
N LEU A 303 -10.80 -3.21 -2.69
CA LEU A 303 -10.12 -2.51 -3.77
C LEU A 303 -11.03 -1.45 -4.44
N GLY A 304 -12.35 -1.58 -4.36
CA GLY A 304 -13.29 -0.73 -5.09
C GLY A 304 -13.24 -0.97 -6.60
N HIS A 305 -13.16 -2.24 -7.02
CA HIS A 305 -13.27 -2.63 -8.42
C HIS A 305 -14.74 -2.83 -8.84
N ALA A 306 -15.09 -2.32 -10.02
CA ALA A 306 -16.44 -2.44 -10.56
C ALA A 306 -16.77 -3.86 -11.04
N SER A 307 -15.76 -4.64 -11.45
CA SER A 307 -15.91 -6.01 -11.92
C SER A 307 -14.99 -6.96 -11.15
N ARG A 308 -15.49 -8.17 -10.91
CA ARG A 308 -14.72 -9.30 -10.34
C ARG A 308 -13.59 -9.72 -11.28
N GLU A 309 -13.86 -9.75 -12.58
CA GLU A 309 -12.89 -10.06 -13.64
C GLU A 309 -11.65 -9.18 -13.52
N THR A 310 -11.82 -7.88 -13.28
CA THR A 310 -10.68 -6.98 -13.03
C THR A 310 -9.85 -7.39 -11.81
N THR A 311 -10.49 -7.90 -10.75
CA THR A 311 -9.77 -8.32 -9.54
C THR A 311 -9.02 -9.62 -9.78
N VAL A 312 -9.66 -10.60 -10.44
CA VAL A 312 -9.06 -11.89 -10.75
C VAL A 312 -7.95 -11.73 -11.79
N ASP A 313 -8.25 -11.21 -12.98
CA ASP A 313 -7.35 -11.26 -14.14
C ASP A 313 -6.18 -10.27 -14.05
N ARG A 314 -6.37 -9.16 -13.33
CA ARG A 314 -5.34 -8.12 -13.23
C ARG A 314 -4.60 -8.12 -11.90
N TYR A 315 -5.23 -8.49 -10.79
CA TYR A 315 -4.62 -8.34 -9.46
C TYR A 315 -4.28 -9.66 -8.78
N LEU A 316 -4.82 -10.78 -9.25
CA LEU A 316 -4.66 -12.08 -8.61
C LEU A 316 -4.38 -13.20 -9.63
N ALA A 317 -4.17 -12.87 -10.90
CA ALA A 317 -4.05 -13.85 -11.98
C ALA A 317 -3.03 -14.98 -11.69
N PRO A 318 -1.83 -14.70 -11.16
CA PRO A 318 -0.85 -15.75 -10.86
C PRO A 318 -1.19 -16.66 -9.69
N VAL A 319 -2.14 -16.25 -8.84
CA VAL A 319 -2.62 -17.07 -7.73
C VAL A 319 -4.04 -17.61 -7.95
N ALA A 320 -4.68 -17.25 -9.07
CA ALA A 320 -6.05 -17.67 -9.38
C ALA A 320 -6.17 -19.19 -9.59
N ASP A 321 -5.13 -19.81 -10.17
CA ASP A 321 -5.06 -21.25 -10.39
C ASP A 321 -4.49 -22.02 -9.19
N LEU A 322 -4.03 -21.33 -8.14
CA LEU A 322 -3.49 -21.98 -6.96
C LEU A 322 -4.61 -22.52 -6.08
N GLN A 323 -4.48 -23.77 -5.62
CA GLN A 323 -5.27 -24.29 -4.51
C GLN A 323 -4.79 -23.65 -3.19
N LEU A 324 -5.07 -22.34 -3.03
CA LEU A 324 -4.72 -21.54 -1.85
C LEU A 324 -5.08 -22.28 -0.55
N ARG A 325 -6.23 -22.96 -0.51
CA ARG A 325 -6.65 -23.76 0.66
C ARG A 325 -5.66 -24.86 1.06
N SER A 326 -5.13 -25.60 0.08
CA SER A 326 -4.13 -26.65 0.34
C SER A 326 -2.84 -26.05 0.92
N MET A 327 -2.46 -24.85 0.45
CA MET A 327 -1.33 -24.12 1.01
C MET A 327 -1.62 -23.61 2.42
N LEU A 328 -2.80 -23.04 2.68
CA LEU A 328 -3.12 -22.46 3.98
C LEU A 328 -3.29 -23.50 5.10
N ALA A 329 -3.63 -24.75 4.78
CA ALA A 329 -3.83 -25.83 5.75
C ALA A 329 -2.61 -26.15 6.64
N GLY A 330 -1.40 -25.71 6.26
CA GLY A 330 -0.18 -25.85 7.07
C GLY A 330 0.16 -24.68 8.00
N ALA A 331 -0.68 -23.64 8.10
CA ALA A 331 -0.45 -22.51 9.01
C ALA A 331 -1.03 -22.84 10.40
N SER A 332 -0.19 -23.33 11.31
CA SER A 332 -0.58 -23.99 12.56
C SER A 332 -0.98 -23.10 13.75
N GLU A 333 -1.15 -21.79 13.59
CA GLU A 333 -1.42 -20.89 14.73
C GLU A 333 -2.67 -20.03 14.52
N PRO A 334 -3.42 -19.73 15.60
CA PRO A 334 -4.56 -18.83 15.53
C PRO A 334 -4.06 -17.44 15.19
N VAL A 335 -4.28 -16.95 13.97
CA VAL A 335 -3.66 -15.72 13.42
C VAL A 335 -4.18 -14.47 14.13
N PRO A 336 -3.43 -13.86 15.07
CA PRO A 336 -3.76 -12.57 15.62
C PRO A 336 -2.89 -11.56 14.87
N ALA A 337 -3.30 -11.13 13.67
CA ALA A 337 -2.66 -10.06 12.86
C ALA A 337 -1.78 -9.06 13.65
N PRO A 338 -0.45 -9.18 13.52
CA PRO A 338 0.24 -8.51 12.43
C PRO A 338 0.79 -9.49 11.40
N MET A 339 1.14 -8.97 10.23
CA MET A 339 1.60 -9.74 9.06
C MET A 339 2.85 -10.64 9.19
N PRO A 340 3.73 -10.57 10.23
CA PRO A 340 4.88 -11.48 10.33
C PRO A 340 4.50 -12.97 10.41
N GLU A 341 3.37 -13.30 11.02
CA GLU A 341 2.96 -14.69 11.28
C GLU A 341 2.64 -15.48 10.01
N LEU A 342 2.25 -14.78 8.93
CA LEU A 342 1.98 -15.38 7.63
C LEU A 342 3.19 -15.34 6.69
N ASP A 343 4.36 -14.87 7.14
CA ASP A 343 5.54 -14.76 6.28
C ASP A 343 5.93 -16.12 5.66
N ARG A 344 5.85 -17.22 6.43
CA ARG A 344 6.10 -18.58 5.92
C ARG A 344 5.09 -18.98 4.83
N THR A 345 3.82 -18.59 5.02
CA THR A 345 2.76 -18.84 4.05
C THR A 345 2.97 -18.04 2.77
N PHE A 346 3.27 -16.75 2.88
CA PHE A 346 3.56 -15.90 1.72
C PHE A 346 4.83 -16.32 0.99
N ALA A 347 5.87 -16.77 1.73
CA ALA A 347 7.05 -17.37 1.14
C ALA A 347 6.64 -18.57 0.29
N ARG A 348 5.95 -19.58 0.84
CA ARG A 348 5.48 -20.74 0.05
C ARG A 348 4.67 -20.35 -1.19
N ILE A 349 3.71 -19.42 -1.05
CA ILE A 349 2.92 -18.92 -2.19
C ILE A 349 3.83 -18.31 -3.26
N ALA A 350 4.86 -17.57 -2.87
CA ALA A 350 5.84 -17.01 -3.80
C ALA A 350 6.70 -18.08 -4.51
N LYS A 351 6.90 -19.27 -3.91
CA LYS A 351 7.62 -20.40 -4.57
C LYS A 351 6.86 -20.96 -5.74
N GLU A 352 5.55 -20.97 -5.59
CA GLU A 352 4.62 -21.63 -6.49
C GLU A 352 4.03 -20.66 -7.52
N SER A 353 4.22 -19.34 -7.34
CA SER A 353 3.65 -18.29 -8.20
C SER A 353 4.70 -17.49 -8.97
N VAL A 354 4.45 -17.23 -10.24
CA VAL A 354 5.25 -16.27 -11.02
C VAL A 354 4.81 -14.83 -10.72
N GLY A 355 5.77 -13.92 -10.51
CA GLY A 355 5.51 -12.48 -10.30
C GLY A 355 5.51 -12.02 -8.84
N ILE A 356 5.60 -12.94 -7.88
CA ILE A 356 5.73 -12.62 -6.45
C ILE A 356 7.21 -12.63 -6.05
N GLN A 357 7.71 -11.49 -5.58
CA GLN A 357 9.07 -11.34 -5.06
C GLN A 357 9.10 -11.61 -3.56
N ASP A 358 9.93 -12.57 -3.19
CA ASP A 358 10.14 -12.99 -1.82
C ASP A 358 11.64 -12.99 -1.50
N VAL A 359 12.02 -12.59 -0.29
CA VAL A 359 13.44 -12.39 0.06
C VAL A 359 14.31 -13.63 -0.14
N ASP A 360 13.74 -14.84 0.00
CA ASP A 360 14.48 -16.10 -0.15
C ASP A 360 14.52 -16.61 -1.60
N MET A 361 13.64 -16.11 -2.49
CA MET A 361 13.40 -16.75 -3.80
C MET A 361 13.98 -16.03 -4.99
N ARG A 362 15.32 -16.08 -5.02
CA ARG A 362 16.19 -15.39 -5.98
C ARG A 362 16.44 -13.93 -5.56
N MET A 363 17.03 -13.75 -4.39
CA MET A 363 18.08 -12.74 -4.22
C MET A 363 19.47 -13.38 -4.08
N ALA A 364 19.56 -14.71 -4.07
CA ALA A 364 20.81 -15.46 -4.10
C ALA A 364 21.18 -15.86 -5.55
N PRO A 365 22.48 -15.78 -5.92
CA PRO A 365 22.93 -16.25 -7.22
C PRO A 365 22.61 -17.75 -7.38
N PRO A 366 22.37 -18.26 -8.61
CA PRO A 366 22.49 -19.69 -8.84
C PRO A 366 23.91 -20.08 -8.41
N SER A 367 24.01 -20.90 -7.38
CA SER A 367 25.23 -21.61 -7.04
C SER A 367 25.66 -22.35 -8.30
N GLY A 368 26.78 -21.90 -8.87
CA GLY A 368 27.36 -22.49 -10.06
C GLY A 368 27.58 -23.98 -9.81
N GLY A 369 26.89 -24.80 -10.60
CA GLY A 369 27.38 -26.14 -10.88
C GLY A 369 28.62 -25.99 -11.73
N LEU A 370 29.79 -26.14 -11.11
CA LEU A 370 30.98 -26.60 -11.81
C LEU A 370 30.65 -27.96 -12.43
N ARG A 371 30.61 -28.00 -13.76
CA ARG A 371 31.18 -29.09 -14.56
C ARG A 371 31.81 -28.51 -15.80
#